data_AF-A0A7S2AIE8-F1
#
_entry.id   AF-A0A7S2AIE8-F1
#
_cell.length_a   1.000
_cell.length_b   1.000
_cell.length_c   1.000
_cell.angle_alpha   90.00
_cell.angle_beta   90.00
_cell.angle_gamma   90.00
#
_symmetry.space_group_name_H-M   'P 1'
#
loop_
_entity.id
_entity.type
_entity.pdbx_description
1 polymer ?
#
loop_
_entity_poly.entity_id
_entity_poly.type
_entity_poly.pdbx_seq_one_letter_code
_entity_poly.pdbx_strand_id
1 'polypeptide(L)'
;LMYVMSVPHSCRVIFPSLEAEVAGEASFEKQTMVFNCPLCKRRSCIICNREWDEDHIGKKCDEIQTDAEVAMRTRIESAMAEARIRECGSCKMRFTKQGGCNKMTCRCGAKMCYVCRQPIGKSIKNNGYAHYCQHPREPGRGCSKCQRCNLWSDADEDDKLAIKEAREATESAAAQENLGLYQSLKEKQHQEIGGDSAL
;
A
#
# COMPACT_ATOMS: atom_id res chain seq x y z
N LEU A 1 -12.58 -41.11 -16.01
CA LEU A 1 -11.54 -40.16 -15.56
C LEU A 1 -12.01 -38.75 -15.94
N MET A 2 -12.50 -37.96 -14.98
CA MET A 2 -12.95 -36.59 -15.23
C MET A 2 -11.73 -35.67 -15.31
N TYR A 3 -11.56 -34.92 -16.41
CA TYR A 3 -10.47 -33.97 -16.58
C TYR A 3 -10.96 -32.58 -16.15
N VAL A 4 -10.48 -32.11 -14.99
CA VAL A 4 -10.79 -30.76 -14.50
C VAL A 4 -9.79 -29.81 -15.13
N MET A 5 -10.17 -29.14 -16.22
CA MET A 5 -9.39 -28.00 -16.69
C MET A 5 -9.72 -26.80 -15.79
N SER A 6 -8.68 -26.21 -15.19
CA SER A 6 -8.80 -24.93 -14.49
C SER A 6 -9.21 -23.87 -15.51
N VAL A 7 -10.42 -23.33 -15.38
CA VAL A 7 -10.92 -22.28 -16.26
C VAL A 7 -10.36 -20.94 -15.78
N PRO A 8 -10.10 -19.99 -16.69
CA PRO A 8 -9.46 -18.72 -16.35
C PRO A 8 -10.07 -17.92 -15.20
N HIS A 9 -11.38 -18.06 -15.03
CA HIS A 9 -12.16 -17.46 -13.98
C HIS A 9 -12.64 -18.54 -13.01
N SER A 10 -13.00 -18.17 -11.78
CA SER A 10 -13.46 -19.03 -10.67
C SER A 10 -14.70 -19.92 -10.92
N CYS A 11 -15.08 -20.14 -12.18
CA CYS A 11 -16.12 -21.08 -12.57
C CYS A 11 -15.49 -22.46 -12.77
N ARG A 12 -15.94 -23.42 -11.98
CA ARG A 12 -15.53 -24.83 -12.08
C ARG A 12 -16.29 -25.48 -13.24
N VAL A 13 -15.73 -25.43 -14.44
CA VAL A 13 -16.34 -26.09 -15.61
C VAL A 13 -15.94 -27.56 -15.57
N ILE A 14 -16.89 -28.42 -15.23
CA ILE A 14 -16.73 -29.88 -15.33
C ILE A 14 -17.05 -30.24 -16.77
N PHE A 15 -16.03 -30.56 -17.57
CA PHE A 15 -16.24 -31.13 -18.90
C PHE A 15 -16.58 -32.62 -18.74
N PRO A 16 -17.75 -33.09 -19.21
CA PRO A 16 -18.00 -34.51 -19.31
C PRO A 16 -17.02 -35.12 -20.32
N SER A 17 -16.40 -36.24 -19.94
CA SER A 17 -15.39 -36.94 -20.72
C SER A 17 -15.97 -37.40 -22.06
N LEU A 18 -15.26 -37.04 -23.15
CA LEU A 18 -15.34 -37.66 -24.48
C LEU A 18 -16.76 -37.70 -25.08
N GLU A 19 -17.18 -36.58 -25.66
CA GLU A 19 -18.05 -36.44 -26.86
C GLU A 19 -18.61 -35.01 -26.93
N ALA A 20 -17.71 -34.03 -27.00
CA ALA A 20 -18.08 -32.72 -27.53
C ALA A 20 -17.40 -32.61 -28.88
N GLU A 21 -18.07 -33.10 -29.92
CA GLU A 21 -17.80 -32.65 -31.28
C GLU A 21 -17.91 -31.13 -31.28
N VAL A 22 -16.76 -30.47 -31.35
CA VAL A 22 -16.66 -29.04 -31.64
C VAL A 22 -17.09 -28.88 -33.10
N ALA A 23 -18.40 -28.88 -33.35
CA ALA A 23 -18.97 -28.40 -34.59
C ALA A 23 -18.96 -26.87 -34.56
N GLY A 24 -17.76 -26.32 -34.70
CA GLY A 24 -17.51 -24.93 -35.03
C GLY A 24 -16.32 -24.95 -35.96
N GLU A 25 -16.59 -24.78 -37.25
CA GLU A 25 -15.57 -24.66 -38.29
C GLU A 25 -14.54 -23.62 -37.84
N ALA A 26 -13.36 -24.10 -37.41
CA ALA A 26 -12.23 -23.26 -37.11
C ALA A 26 -11.62 -22.83 -38.45
N SER A 27 -12.23 -21.83 -39.08
CA SER A 27 -11.51 -20.96 -40.00
C SER A 27 -10.35 -20.35 -39.22
N PHE A 28 -9.14 -20.60 -39.72
CA PHE A 28 -7.88 -20.08 -39.22
C PHE A 28 -7.83 -18.56 -39.48
N GLU A 29 -8.58 -17.79 -38.71
CA GLU A 29 -8.63 -16.33 -38.80
C GLU A 29 -8.32 -15.72 -37.42
N LYS A 30 -7.11 -15.15 -37.32
CA LYS A 30 -6.59 -14.28 -36.25
C LYS A 30 -6.97 -14.73 -34.83
N GLN A 31 -6.04 -15.45 -34.19
CA GLN A 31 -6.02 -15.79 -32.76
C GLN A 31 -6.64 -14.67 -31.89
N THR A 32 -7.91 -14.84 -31.53
CA THR A 32 -8.59 -13.94 -30.60
C THR A 32 -8.04 -14.24 -29.21
N MET A 33 -7.38 -13.27 -28.58
CA MET A 33 -6.78 -13.44 -27.24
C MET A 33 -7.83 -13.52 -26.11
N VAL A 34 -9.10 -13.69 -26.48
CA VAL A 34 -10.29 -13.60 -25.63
C VAL A 34 -10.98 -14.96 -25.60
N PHE A 35 -11.11 -15.53 -24.41
CA PHE A 35 -11.96 -16.68 -24.13
C PHE A 35 -13.32 -16.21 -23.65
N ASN A 36 -14.38 -16.72 -24.28
CA ASN A 36 -15.75 -16.49 -23.83
C ASN A 36 -16.28 -17.77 -23.16
N CYS A 37 -16.61 -17.69 -21.88
CA CYS A 37 -17.15 -18.84 -21.17
C CYS A 37 -18.54 -19.21 -21.69
N PRO A 38 -18.80 -20.46 -22.11
CA PRO A 38 -20.11 -20.86 -22.61
C PRO A 38 -21.18 -20.90 -21.51
N LEU A 39 -20.80 -21.03 -20.24
CA LEU A 39 -21.73 -21.13 -19.11
C LEU A 39 -22.09 -19.76 -18.53
N CYS A 40 -21.09 -18.96 -18.15
CA CYS A 40 -21.31 -17.68 -17.48
C CYS A 40 -21.19 -16.46 -18.41
N LYS A 41 -20.86 -16.66 -19.69
CA LYS A 41 -20.69 -15.63 -20.72
C LYS A 41 -19.63 -14.56 -20.40
N ARG A 42 -18.81 -14.77 -19.37
CA ARG A 42 -17.68 -13.88 -19.06
C ARG A 42 -16.58 -14.04 -20.10
N ARG A 43 -15.89 -12.93 -20.34
CA ARG A 43 -14.76 -12.84 -21.24
C ARG A 43 -13.48 -12.78 -20.42
N SER A 44 -12.49 -13.58 -20.77
CA SER A 44 -11.20 -13.60 -20.08
C SER A 44 -10.05 -13.70 -21.07
N CYS A 45 -8.90 -13.14 -20.74
CA CYS A 45 -7.71 -13.28 -21.54
C CYS A 45 -7.17 -14.72 -21.46
N ILE A 46 -6.85 -15.31 -22.61
CA ILE A 46 -6.29 -16.67 -22.70
C ILE A 46 -4.85 -16.71 -22.15
N ILE A 47 -4.14 -15.59 -22.19
CA ILE A 47 -2.72 -15.51 -21.81
C ILE A 47 -2.57 -15.32 -20.30
N CYS A 48 -3.23 -14.30 -19.73
CA CYS A 48 -3.05 -13.93 -18.33
C CYS A 48 -4.17 -14.40 -17.41
N ASN A 49 -5.17 -15.12 -17.94
CA ASN A 49 -6.32 -15.62 -17.22
C ASN A 49 -7.25 -14.57 -16.59
N ARG A 50 -6.95 -13.27 -16.73
CA ARG A 50 -7.74 -12.19 -16.13
C ARG A 50 -8.99 -11.90 -16.94
N GLU A 51 -9.93 -11.19 -16.34
CA GLU A 51 -11.13 -10.72 -17.03
C GLU A 51 -10.75 -9.81 -18.20
N TRP A 52 -11.41 -10.00 -19.34
CA TRP A 52 -11.19 -9.18 -20.53
C TRP A 52 -12.10 -7.95 -20.48
N ASP A 53 -11.49 -6.82 -20.14
CA ASP A 53 -12.10 -5.50 -19.96
C ASP A 53 -11.52 -4.47 -20.97
N GLU A 54 -11.90 -3.19 -20.80
CA GLU A 54 -11.41 -2.09 -21.63
C GLU A 54 -9.88 -1.89 -21.51
N ASP A 55 -9.28 -2.28 -20.39
CA ASP A 55 -7.83 -2.19 -20.19
C ASP A 55 -7.04 -3.21 -21.02
N HIS A 56 -7.66 -4.31 -21.43
CA HIS A 56 -7.06 -5.25 -22.38
C HIS A 56 -7.05 -4.73 -23.83
N ILE A 57 -7.80 -3.68 -24.13
CA ILE A 57 -7.88 -3.13 -25.48
C ILE A 57 -6.64 -2.26 -25.75
N GLY A 58 -5.73 -2.77 -26.59
CA GLY A 58 -4.55 -2.03 -27.03
C GLY A 58 -3.36 -2.05 -26.07
N LYS A 59 -3.47 -2.77 -24.93
CA LYS A 59 -2.36 -3.01 -23.99
C LYS A 59 -1.97 -4.49 -23.98
N LYS A 60 -0.71 -4.78 -23.68
CA LYS A 60 -0.24 -6.14 -23.43
C LYS A 60 -0.64 -6.59 -22.04
N CYS A 61 -0.73 -7.90 -21.82
CA CYS A 61 -1.07 -8.45 -20.51
C CYS A 61 -0.14 -7.99 -19.39
N ASP A 62 1.13 -7.73 -19.66
CA ASP A 62 2.10 -7.27 -18.63
C ASP A 62 1.91 -5.79 -18.24
N GLU A 63 1.19 -5.01 -19.06
CA GLU A 63 0.96 -3.58 -18.86
C GLU A 63 -0.33 -3.29 -18.08
N ILE A 64 -1.16 -4.32 -17.88
CA ILE A 64 -2.45 -4.24 -17.21
C ILE A 64 -2.22 -4.45 -15.72
N GLN A 65 -2.28 -3.36 -14.96
CA GLN A 65 -2.16 -3.37 -13.51
C GLN A 65 -3.45 -3.89 -12.89
N THR A 66 -3.30 -4.69 -11.85
CA THR A 66 -4.44 -5.11 -11.02
C THR A 66 -4.88 -3.98 -10.10
N ASP A 67 -6.17 -3.99 -9.72
CA ASP A 67 -6.70 -3.04 -8.73
C ASP A 67 -5.89 -3.08 -7.42
N ALA A 68 -5.39 -4.26 -7.04
CA ALA A 68 -4.54 -4.44 -5.87
C ALA A 68 -3.19 -3.70 -6.00
N GLU A 69 -2.53 -3.79 -7.18
CA GLU A 69 -1.29 -3.07 -7.46
C GLU A 69 -1.50 -1.56 -7.49
N VAL A 70 -2.58 -1.10 -8.14
CA VAL A 70 -2.94 0.33 -8.21
C VAL A 70 -3.23 0.87 -6.81
N ALA A 71 -4.02 0.12 -6.02
CA ALA A 71 -4.34 0.48 -4.64
C ALA A 71 -3.08 0.55 -3.77
N MET A 72 -2.17 -0.42 -3.90
CA MET A 72 -0.92 -0.43 -3.14
C MET A 72 0.00 0.73 -3.53
N ARG A 73 0.18 1.02 -4.82
CA ARG A 73 0.94 2.18 -5.29
C ARG A 73 0.35 3.47 -4.71
N THR A 74 -0.96 3.66 -4.85
CA THR A 74 -1.66 4.87 -4.39
C THR A 74 -1.54 5.02 -2.87
N ARG A 75 -1.60 3.92 -2.12
CA ARG A 75 -1.41 3.91 -0.66
C ARG A 75 0.00 4.38 -0.27
N ILE A 76 1.03 3.89 -0.96
CA ILE A 76 2.43 4.30 -0.71
C ILE A 76 2.64 5.77 -1.11
N GLU A 77 2.18 6.19 -2.28
CA GLU A 77 2.28 7.58 -2.77
C GLU A 77 1.59 8.57 -1.82
N SER A 78 0.38 8.23 -1.37
CA SER A 78 -0.37 9.05 -0.41
C SER A 78 0.34 9.15 0.93
N ALA A 79 0.88 8.03 1.45
CA ALA A 79 1.63 8.02 2.70
C ALA A 79 2.92 8.87 2.62
N MET A 80 3.65 8.79 1.50
CA MET A 80 4.84 9.61 1.25
C MET A 80 4.48 11.10 1.19
N ALA A 81 3.41 11.46 0.49
CA ALA A 81 2.94 12.84 0.42
C ALA A 81 2.52 13.39 1.80
N GLU A 82 1.80 12.58 2.59
CA GLU A 82 1.36 12.96 3.93
C GLU A 82 2.54 13.12 4.90
N ALA A 83 3.61 12.35 4.72
CA ALA A 83 4.78 12.41 5.59
C ALA A 83 5.43 13.81 5.63
N ARG A 84 5.42 14.53 4.51
CA ARG A 84 5.91 15.92 4.40
C ARG A 84 5.02 16.91 5.15
N ILE A 85 3.73 16.62 5.25
CA ILE A 85 2.76 17.53 5.82
C ILE A 85 2.71 17.35 7.34
N ARG A 86 2.68 18.47 8.06
CA ARG A 86 2.51 18.51 9.52
C ARG A 86 1.15 19.07 9.86
N GLU A 87 0.54 18.53 10.90
CA GLU A 87 -0.75 18.96 11.39
C GLU A 87 -0.63 19.58 12.79
N CYS A 88 -1.33 20.69 13.00
CA CYS A 88 -1.43 21.27 14.33
C CYS A 88 -2.23 20.33 15.25
N GLY A 89 -1.63 19.88 16.35
CA GLY A 89 -2.31 19.05 17.34
C GLY A 89 -3.54 19.71 18.00
N SER A 90 -3.66 21.04 17.96
CA SER A 90 -4.77 21.79 18.57
C SER A 90 -5.92 22.12 17.61
N CYS A 91 -5.64 22.46 16.34
CA CYS A 91 -6.67 22.93 15.39
C CYS A 91 -6.65 22.21 14.05
N LYS A 92 -5.77 21.20 13.88
CA LYS A 92 -5.65 20.36 12.67
C LYS A 92 -5.30 21.09 11.38
N MET A 93 -4.91 22.37 11.45
CA MET A 93 -4.36 23.09 10.31
C MET A 93 -3.10 22.39 9.80
N ARG A 94 -3.05 22.16 8.49
CA ARG A 94 -1.96 21.49 7.77
C ARG A 94 -0.92 22.52 7.30
N PHE A 95 0.37 22.21 7.42
CA PHE A 95 1.46 23.10 7.01
C PHE A 95 2.75 22.32 6.70
N THR A 96 3.65 22.95 5.94
CA THR A 96 4.99 22.44 5.59
C THR A 96 6.05 23.48 5.93
N LYS A 97 7.26 23.05 6.27
CA LYS A 97 8.40 23.94 6.55
C LYS A 97 9.15 24.19 5.23
N GLN A 98 9.31 25.45 4.87
CA GLN A 98 10.18 25.86 3.75
C GLN A 98 11.60 26.24 4.22
N GLY A 99 11.77 26.51 5.51
CA GLY A 99 13.05 26.90 6.11
C GLY A 99 12.89 27.32 7.57
N GLY A 100 14.00 27.68 8.23
CA GLY A 100 14.01 28.15 9.63
C GLY A 100 14.14 27.02 10.66
N CYS A 101 13.76 27.30 11.91
CA CYS A 101 13.90 26.36 13.02
C CYS A 101 12.71 25.39 13.11
N ASN A 102 12.93 24.27 13.80
CA ASN A 102 11.91 23.24 14.02
C ASN A 102 10.83 23.62 15.05
N LYS A 103 10.91 24.82 15.65
CA LYS A 103 9.89 25.36 16.55
C LYS A 103 8.83 26.08 15.75
N MET A 104 7.86 25.33 15.27
CA MET A 104 6.75 25.88 14.51
C MET A 104 5.74 26.56 15.46
N THR A 105 5.04 27.57 14.97
CA THR A 105 3.90 28.20 15.66
C THR A 105 2.72 28.23 14.71
N CYS A 106 1.62 27.59 15.09
CA CYS A 106 0.39 27.58 14.31
C CYS A 106 -0.32 28.94 14.43
N ARG A 107 -1.18 29.26 13.44
CA ARG A 107 -2.06 30.44 13.47
C ARG A 107 -2.99 30.47 14.70
N CYS A 108 -3.32 29.32 15.28
CA CYS A 108 -4.09 29.25 16.54
C CYS A 108 -3.25 29.52 17.81
N GLY A 109 -1.95 29.78 17.68
CA GLY A 109 -1.03 30.05 18.79
C GLY A 109 -0.39 28.81 19.44
N ALA A 110 -0.83 27.60 19.06
CA ALA A 110 -0.17 26.37 19.49
C ALA A 110 1.26 26.28 18.92
N LYS A 111 2.18 25.73 19.71
CA LYS A 111 3.58 25.48 19.30
C LYS A 111 3.81 23.99 19.22
N MET A 112 4.56 23.55 18.23
CA MET A 112 4.87 22.13 17.99
C MET A 112 6.23 21.98 17.34
N CYS A 113 6.84 20.82 17.57
CA CYS A 113 8.10 20.47 16.97
C CYS A 113 7.88 19.86 15.58
N TYR A 114 8.61 20.35 14.57
CA TYR A 114 8.52 19.82 13.21
C TYR A 114 8.96 18.35 13.12
N VAL A 115 10.03 18.00 13.85
CA VAL A 115 10.65 16.67 13.83
C VAL A 115 9.75 15.61 14.48
N CYS A 116 9.48 15.75 15.78
CA CYS A 116 8.75 14.73 16.54
C CYS A 116 7.22 14.90 16.54
N ARG A 117 6.69 15.93 15.87
CA ARG A 117 5.26 16.28 15.79
C ARG A 117 4.57 16.56 17.13
N GLN A 118 5.30 16.53 18.25
CA GLN A 118 4.73 16.73 19.58
C GLN A 118 4.43 18.22 19.86
N PRO A 119 3.35 18.51 20.61
CA PRO A 119 3.09 19.87 21.10
C PRO A 119 4.21 20.29 22.06
N ILE A 120 4.66 21.53 21.90
CA ILE A 120 5.63 22.14 22.80
C ILE A 120 4.82 22.83 23.90
N GLY A 121 4.83 22.22 25.08
CA GLY A 121 3.99 22.62 26.21
C GLY A 121 4.05 24.11 26.54
N LYS A 122 2.93 24.67 27.01
CA LYS A 122 2.76 26.07 27.40
C LYS A 122 3.54 26.49 28.66
N SER A 123 4.44 25.64 29.18
CA SER A 123 5.25 26.00 30.34
C SER A 123 6.00 27.28 30.01
N ILE A 124 5.62 28.35 30.70
CA ILE A 124 6.08 29.73 30.51
C ILE A 124 7.61 29.84 30.61
N LYS A 125 8.28 28.86 31.23
CA LYS A 125 9.74 28.79 31.25
C LYS A 125 10.29 28.49 29.85
N ASN A 126 11.03 29.47 29.32
CA ASN A 126 11.80 29.41 28.07
C ASN A 126 10.98 29.26 26.77
N ASN A 127 9.70 29.68 26.71
CA ASN A 127 8.91 29.79 25.48
C ASN A 127 8.98 28.54 24.56
N GLY A 128 9.05 27.35 25.16
CA GLY A 128 9.13 26.07 24.44
C GLY A 128 10.53 25.62 24.00
N TYR A 129 11.59 26.40 24.24
CA TYR A 129 12.96 26.02 23.90
C TYR A 129 13.51 24.86 24.73
N ALA A 130 12.88 24.54 25.88
CA ALA A 130 13.24 23.39 26.70
C ALA A 130 13.04 22.03 26.00
N HIS A 131 12.23 22.00 24.93
CA HIS A 131 12.06 20.80 24.09
C HIS A 131 13.34 20.46 23.30
N TYR A 132 14.17 21.47 23.02
CA TYR A 132 15.34 21.32 22.17
C TYR A 132 16.60 21.13 23.00
N CYS A 133 17.54 20.36 22.46
CA CYS A 133 18.85 20.20 23.09
C CYS A 133 19.71 21.46 22.88
N GLN A 134 20.35 21.88 23.97
CA GLN A 134 21.19 23.08 24.05
C GLN A 134 22.70 22.75 24.03
N HIS A 135 23.06 21.48 23.82
CA HIS A 135 24.46 21.10 23.72
C HIS A 135 25.03 21.50 22.35
N PRO A 136 26.30 21.95 22.29
CA PRO A 136 27.03 22.06 21.04
C PRO A 136 27.00 20.72 20.29
N ARG A 137 26.81 20.78 18.97
CA ARG A 137 26.77 19.60 18.12
C ARG A 137 27.75 19.71 16.98
N GLU A 138 28.26 18.55 16.61
CA GLU A 138 28.90 18.34 15.32
C GLU A 138 27.81 18.28 14.24
N PRO A 139 28.05 18.87 13.05
CA PRO A 139 27.12 18.78 11.93
C PRO A 139 26.80 17.31 11.60
N GLY A 140 25.52 16.99 11.36
CA GLY A 140 25.10 15.66 10.92
C GLY A 140 25.00 14.58 12.00
N ARG A 141 25.35 14.86 13.28
CA ARG A 141 25.16 13.91 14.39
C ARG A 141 24.09 14.34 15.39
N GLY A 142 23.35 13.34 15.89
CA GLY A 142 22.47 13.47 17.05
C GLY A 142 23.25 13.85 18.31
N CYS A 143 22.55 14.34 19.35
CA CYS A 143 23.22 14.62 20.62
C CYS A 143 23.48 13.33 21.37
N SER A 144 24.73 13.07 21.78
CA SER A 144 25.09 11.93 22.61
C SER A 144 24.74 12.09 24.09
N LYS A 145 24.44 13.33 24.53
CA LYS A 145 24.21 13.67 25.94
C LYS A 145 22.73 13.69 26.32
N CYS A 146 21.80 13.78 25.36
CA CYS A 146 20.37 13.76 25.65
C CYS A 146 19.51 13.45 24.41
N GLN A 147 18.26 13.06 24.66
CA GLN A 147 17.27 12.69 23.63
C GLN A 147 16.36 13.85 23.20
N ARG A 148 16.76 15.11 23.42
CA ARG A 148 15.96 16.28 23.03
C ARG A 148 16.14 16.60 21.55
N CYS A 149 15.07 17.09 20.92
CA CYS A 149 15.06 17.40 19.50
C CYS A 149 16.10 18.45 19.11
N ASN A 150 16.48 18.45 17.83
CA ASN A 150 17.32 19.50 17.29
C ASN A 150 16.46 20.73 16.91
N LEU A 151 16.92 21.92 17.28
CA LEU A 151 16.22 23.16 16.93
C LEU A 151 16.46 23.54 15.47
N TRP A 152 17.65 23.27 14.97
CA TRP A 152 18.07 23.64 13.62
C TRP A 152 18.53 22.41 12.87
N SER A 153 17.82 22.09 11.80
CA SER A 153 18.16 21.05 10.83
C SER A 153 17.72 21.50 9.46
N ASP A 154 18.33 20.87 8.46
CA ASP A 154 17.94 21.03 7.07
C ASP A 154 16.53 20.48 6.86
N ALA A 155 15.65 21.30 6.29
CA ALA A 155 14.25 20.94 6.11
C ALA A 155 14.08 19.83 5.06
N ASP A 156 14.91 19.83 4.01
CA ASP A 156 14.84 18.84 2.94
C ASP A 156 15.30 17.47 3.45
N GLU A 157 16.36 17.42 4.26
CA GLU A 157 16.81 16.17 4.88
C GLU A 157 15.79 15.60 5.87
N ASP A 158 15.17 16.45 6.70
CA ASP A 158 14.10 16.02 7.62
C ASP A 158 12.89 15.46 6.85
N ASP A 159 12.51 16.09 5.73
CA ASP A 159 11.40 15.64 4.89
C ASP A 159 11.75 14.34 4.15
N LYS A 160 12.96 14.22 3.61
CA LYS A 160 13.45 12.98 2.97
C LYS A 160 13.42 11.81 3.94
N LEU A 161 13.88 12.02 5.18
CA LEU A 161 13.84 11.00 6.22
C LEU A 161 12.40 10.59 6.53
N ALA A 162 11.50 11.56 6.75
CA ALA A 162 10.10 11.27 7.03
C ALA A 162 9.40 10.52 5.88
N ILE A 163 9.68 10.87 4.63
CA ILE A 163 9.14 10.19 3.43
C ILE A 163 9.64 8.74 3.37
N LYS A 164 10.94 8.53 3.61
CA LYS A 164 11.55 7.20 3.63
C LYS A 164 10.92 6.31 4.71
N GLU A 165 10.82 6.83 5.95
CA GLU A 165 10.20 6.12 7.07
C GLU A 165 8.72 5.79 6.77
N ALA A 166 7.97 6.71 6.16
CA ALA A 166 6.57 6.47 5.79
C ALA A 166 6.42 5.38 4.72
N ARG A 167 7.33 5.35 3.73
CA ARG A 167 7.37 4.29 2.71
C ARG A 167 7.63 2.94 3.36
N GLU A 168 8.68 2.82 4.17
CA GLU A 168 9.06 1.57 4.86
C GLU A 168 7.96 1.10 5.83
N ALA A 169 7.33 2.02 6.55
CA ALA A 169 6.20 1.72 7.43
C ALA A 169 4.98 1.21 6.64
N THR A 170 4.70 1.80 5.47
CA THR A 170 3.56 1.37 4.64
C THR A 170 3.82 0.01 4.01
N GLU A 171 5.04 -0.24 3.52
CA GLU A 171 5.44 -1.54 2.98
C GLU A 171 5.41 -2.64 4.04
N SER A 172 5.95 -2.38 5.24
CA SER A 172 5.92 -3.34 6.35
C SER A 172 4.51 -3.61 6.86
N ALA A 173 3.65 -2.59 6.95
CA ALA A 173 2.25 -2.77 7.31
C ALA A 173 1.50 -3.63 6.29
N ALA A 174 1.71 -3.40 4.99
CA ALA A 174 1.11 -4.21 3.94
C ALA A 174 1.62 -5.67 3.97
N ALA A 175 2.90 -5.88 4.26
CA ALA A 175 3.47 -7.22 4.41
C ALA A 175 2.86 -7.97 5.62
N GLN A 176 2.67 -7.27 6.74
CA GLN A 176 2.02 -7.83 7.94
C GLN A 176 0.55 -8.17 7.68
N GLU A 177 -0.18 -7.30 6.98
CA GLU A 177 -1.56 -7.53 6.56
C GLU A 177 -1.67 -8.79 5.68
N ASN A 178 -0.81 -8.91 4.66
CA ASN A 178 -0.74 -10.08 3.80
C ASN A 178 -0.40 -11.37 4.55
N LEU A 179 0.52 -11.31 5.53
CA LEU A 179 0.86 -12.45 6.37
C LEU A 179 -0.34 -12.90 7.22
N GLY A 180 -1.08 -11.96 7.80
CA GLY A 180 -2.30 -12.24 8.56
C GLY A 180 -3.38 -12.88 7.70
N LEU A 181 -3.57 -12.40 6.46
CA LEU A 181 -4.47 -13.02 5.49
C LEU A 181 -4.06 -14.46 5.18
N TYR A 182 -2.78 -14.70 4.89
CA TYR A 182 -2.26 -16.05 4.62
C TYR A 182 -2.50 -17.01 5.79
N GLN A 183 -2.24 -16.57 7.02
CA GLN A 183 -2.50 -17.38 8.23
C GLN A 183 -3.99 -17.73 8.36
N SER A 184 -4.87 -16.74 8.17
CA SER A 184 -6.33 -16.96 8.25
C SER A 184 -6.85 -17.93 7.19
N LEU A 185 -6.30 -17.90 5.97
CA LEU A 185 -6.68 -18.82 4.90
C LEU A 185 -6.23 -20.25 5.22
N LYS A 186 -5.03 -20.40 5.77
CA LYS A 186 -4.49 -21.70 6.18
C LYS A 186 -5.34 -22.34 7.29
N GLU A 187 -5.76 -21.55 8.28
CA GLU A 187 -6.64 -22.01 9.36
C GLU A 187 -7.99 -22.52 8.83
N LYS A 188 -8.61 -21.79 7.89
CA LYS A 188 -9.86 -22.21 7.24
C LYS A 188 -9.69 -23.53 6.49
N GLN A 189 -8.60 -23.69 5.74
CA GLN A 189 -8.31 -24.95 5.03
C GLN A 189 -8.13 -26.14 5.99
N HIS A 190 -7.50 -25.93 7.15
CA HIS A 190 -7.37 -27.00 8.15
C HIS A 190 -8.71 -27.40 8.78
N GLN A 191 -9.63 -26.45 8.97
CA GLN A 191 -10.97 -26.72 9.50
C GLN A 191 -11.86 -27.48 8.51
N GLU A 192 -11.72 -27.19 7.21
CA GLU A 192 -12.47 -27.88 6.15
C GLU A 192 -11.99 -29.33 5.95
N ILE A 193 -10.67 -29.59 6.05
CA ILE A 193 -10.11 -30.95 5.89
C ILE A 193 -10.35 -31.82 7.14
N GLY A 194 -10.44 -31.23 8.33
CA GLY A 194 -10.71 -31.95 9.58
C GLY A 194 -12.18 -32.37 9.80
N GLY A 195 -13.11 -31.91 8.94
CA GLY A 195 -14.54 -32.21 9.04
C GLY A 195 -15.01 -33.47 8.33
N ASP A 196 -14.19 -34.06 7.44
CA ASP A 196 -14.60 -35.16 6.55
C ASP A 196 -14.22 -36.58 7.05
N SER A 197 -13.74 -36.74 8.29
CA SER A 197 -13.40 -38.07 8.86
C SER A 197 -14.44 -38.64 9.84
N ALA A 198 -15.70 -38.19 9.78
CA ALA A 198 -16.79 -38.67 10.63
C ALA A 198 -17.98 -39.17 9.79
N LEU A 199 -17.75 -40.18 8.94
CA LEU A 199 -18.77 -41.11 8.42
C LEU A 199 -18.18 -42.52 8.31
#